data_AF-A0A2Z6CQB2-F1
#
_entry.id   AF-A0A2Z6CQB2-F1
#
_cell.length_a   1.000
_cell.length_b   1.000
_cell.length_c   1.000
_cell.angle_alpha   90.00
_cell.angle_beta   90.00
_cell.angle_gamma   90.00
#
_symmetry.space_group_name_H-M   'P 1'
#
loop_
_entity.id
_entity.type
_entity.pdbx_description
1 polymer ?
#
loop_
_entity_poly.entity_id
_entity_poly.type
_entity_poly.pdbx_seq_one_letter_code
_entity_poly.pdbx_strand_id
1 'polypeptide(L)'
;MNTQEFLRLIDKQVSCPQTLPKALQALWYDKKGNWNQAHEIVQNANDVDSAWVHAYLHRQEGDLHNARYWYHRSSQPEFIGELNQEWEHITSLLLKKVNTTHGC
;
A
#
# COMPACT_ATOMS: atom_id res chain seq x y z
N MET A 1 0.71 12.70 -9.13
CA MET A 1 0.41 12.72 -7.68
C MET A 1 1.63 12.29 -6.89
N ASN A 2 2.06 13.05 -5.89
CA ASN A 2 3.11 12.68 -4.92
C ASN A 2 2.54 12.30 -3.54
N THR A 3 3.37 11.83 -2.62
CA THR A 3 2.93 11.36 -1.29
C THR A 3 2.23 12.46 -0.47
N GLN A 4 2.70 13.70 -0.52
CA GLN A 4 2.07 14.81 0.22
C GLN A 4 0.68 15.14 -0.33
N GLU A 5 0.52 15.13 -1.66
CA GLU A 5 -0.79 15.30 -2.30
C GLU A 5 -1.73 14.15 -1.93
N PHE A 6 -1.22 12.91 -1.91
CA PHE A 6 -1.99 11.74 -1.53
C PHE A 6 -2.48 11.80 -0.08
N LEU A 7 -1.61 12.20 0.86
CA LEU A 7 -2.01 12.44 2.27
C LEU A 7 -3.09 13.51 2.38
N ARG A 8 -2.94 14.63 1.66
CA ARG A 8 -3.98 15.68 1.64
C ARG A 8 -5.31 15.18 1.08
N LEU A 9 -5.30 14.24 0.12
CA LEU A 9 -6.52 13.64 -0.39
C LEU A 9 -7.18 12.71 0.63
N ILE A 10 -6.37 11.89 1.32
CA ILE A 10 -6.83 11.02 2.41
C ILE A 10 -7.56 11.84 3.49
N ASP A 11 -6.97 12.97 3.89
CA ASP A 11 -7.54 13.85 4.93
C ASP A 11 -8.85 14.51 4.49
N LYS A 12 -8.95 14.89 3.21
CA LYS A 12 -10.10 15.65 2.68
C LYS A 12 -11.30 14.78 2.31
N GLN A 13 -11.08 13.56 1.83
CA GLN A 13 -12.15 12.72 1.28
C GLN A 13 -12.53 11.62 2.26
N VAL A 14 -13.83 11.34 2.39
CA VAL A 14 -14.32 10.25 3.25
C VAL A 14 -13.96 8.89 2.64
N SER A 15 -14.19 8.71 1.35
CA SER A 15 -13.99 7.45 0.60
C SER A 15 -12.79 7.50 -0.33
N CYS A 16 -12.11 6.36 -0.51
CA CYS A 16 -11.03 6.24 -1.48
C CYS A 16 -11.55 6.27 -2.93
N PRO A 17 -10.92 7.02 -3.86
CA PRO A 17 -11.23 6.93 -5.28
C PRO A 17 -11.02 5.52 -5.83
N GLN A 18 -12.03 4.95 -6.48
CA GLN A 18 -11.97 3.58 -7.03
C GLN A 18 -11.05 3.46 -8.26
N THR A 19 -10.68 4.58 -8.87
CA THR A 19 -9.75 4.65 -10.01
C THR A 19 -8.29 4.40 -9.61
N LEU A 20 -7.96 4.46 -8.31
CA LEU A 20 -6.63 4.13 -7.84
C LEU A 20 -6.35 2.62 -7.96
N PRO A 21 -5.10 2.19 -8.20
CA PRO A 21 -4.72 0.79 -8.05
C PRO A 21 -5.08 0.24 -6.67
N LYS A 22 -5.41 -1.06 -6.59
CA LYS A 22 -5.83 -1.73 -5.35
C LYS A 22 -4.82 -1.54 -4.20
N ALA A 23 -3.52 -1.66 -4.48
CA ALA A 23 -2.46 -1.39 -3.53
C ALA A 23 -2.55 0.02 -2.90
N LEU A 24 -2.79 1.07 -3.70
CA LEU A 24 -2.95 2.43 -3.20
C LEU A 24 -4.29 2.63 -2.46
N GLN A 25 -5.35 1.94 -2.87
CA GLN A 25 -6.61 1.93 -2.11
C GLN A 25 -6.40 1.32 -0.72
N ALA A 26 -5.64 0.24 -0.60
CA ALA A 26 -5.35 -0.37 0.69
C ALA A 26 -4.54 0.56 1.60
N LEU A 27 -3.47 1.18 1.09
CA LEU A 27 -2.66 2.16 1.84
C LEU A 27 -3.48 3.37 2.30
N TRP A 28 -4.49 3.78 1.52
CA TRP A 28 -5.44 4.82 1.92
C TRP A 28 -6.22 4.42 3.18
N TYR A 29 -6.82 3.23 3.18
CA TYR A 29 -7.63 2.77 4.32
C TYR A 29 -6.77 2.47 5.53
N ASP A 30 -5.57 1.92 5.35
CA ASP A 30 -4.60 1.75 6.43
C ASP A 30 -4.26 3.09 7.09
N LYS A 31 -3.98 4.14 6.30
CA LYS A 31 -3.66 5.47 6.84
C LYS A 31 -4.81 6.10 7.63
N LYS A 32 -6.06 5.71 7.32
CA LYS A 32 -7.27 6.09 8.07
C LYS A 32 -7.53 5.24 9.31
N GLY A 33 -6.64 4.29 9.63
CA GLY A 33 -6.80 3.36 10.74
C GLY A 33 -7.77 2.22 10.46
N ASN A 34 -8.17 2.01 9.20
CA ASN A 34 -9.04 0.90 8.80
C ASN A 34 -8.22 -0.23 8.17
N TRP A 35 -7.43 -0.90 9.02
CA TRP A 35 -6.58 -2.02 8.61
C TRP A 35 -7.37 -3.18 8.00
N ASN A 36 -8.54 -3.52 8.55
CA ASN A 36 -9.37 -4.63 8.04
C ASN A 36 -9.76 -4.41 6.57
N GLN A 37 -10.20 -3.19 6.23
CA GLN A 37 -10.54 -2.86 4.86
C GLN A 37 -9.31 -2.84 3.95
N ALA A 38 -8.17 -2.35 4.44
CA ALA A 38 -6.92 -2.38 3.69
C ALA A 38 -6.51 -3.83 3.36
N HIS A 39 -6.57 -4.71 4.36
CA HIS A 39 -6.23 -6.12 4.23
C HIS A 39 -7.19 -6.86 3.28
N GLU A 40 -8.50 -6.63 3.39
CA GLU A 40 -9.50 -7.21 2.49
C GLU A 40 -9.27 -6.81 1.01
N ILE A 41 -8.87 -5.56 0.76
CA ILE A 41 -8.58 -5.09 -0.59
C ILE A 41 -7.42 -5.85 -1.22
N VAL A 42 -6.30 -6.00 -0.50
CA VAL A 42 -5.10 -6.67 -1.04
C VAL A 42 -5.26 -8.19 -1.08
N GLN A 43 -5.99 -8.77 -0.12
CA GLN A 43 -6.30 -10.20 -0.08
C GLN A 43 -7.05 -10.66 -1.35
N ASN A 44 -7.92 -9.80 -1.89
CA ASN A 44 -8.70 -10.08 -3.09
C ASN A 44 -8.00 -9.63 -4.39
N ALA A 45 -6.79 -9.07 -4.31
CA ALA A 45 -6.01 -8.63 -5.45
C ALA A 45 -4.91 -9.66 -5.80
N ASN A 46 -4.61 -9.80 -7.09
CA ASN A 46 -3.68 -10.83 -7.59
C ASN A 46 -2.43 -10.24 -8.27
N ASP A 47 -2.07 -8.99 -7.95
CA ASP A 47 -0.93 -8.30 -8.52
C ASP A 47 0.22 -8.12 -7.51
N VAL A 48 1.43 -7.88 -8.04
CA VAL A 48 2.66 -7.78 -7.24
C VAL A 48 2.70 -6.54 -6.33
N ASP A 49 2.02 -5.45 -6.72
CA ASP A 49 1.99 -4.23 -5.91
C ASP A 49 1.09 -4.45 -4.68
N SER A 50 -0.05 -5.11 -4.87
CA SER A 50 -0.96 -5.48 -3.79
C SER A 50 -0.32 -6.50 -2.84
N ALA A 51 0.43 -7.48 -3.37
CA ALA A 51 1.22 -8.39 -2.54
C ALA A 51 2.25 -7.65 -1.67
N TRP A 52 2.84 -6.56 -2.17
CA TRP A 52 3.80 -5.77 -1.38
C TRP A 52 3.12 -5.05 -0.22
N VAL A 53 1.96 -4.42 -0.47
CA VAL A 53 1.17 -3.79 0.57
C VAL A 53 0.68 -4.83 1.59
N HIS A 54 0.33 -6.04 1.14
CA HIS A 54 -0.05 -7.14 2.01
C HIS A 54 1.07 -7.55 2.97
N ALA A 55 2.31 -7.60 2.48
CA ALA A 55 3.49 -7.86 3.32
C ALA A 55 3.62 -6.83 4.45
N TYR A 56 3.52 -5.54 4.10
CA TYR A 56 3.52 -4.44 5.07
C TYR A 56 2.39 -4.56 6.10
N LEU A 57 1.16 -4.88 5.68
CA LEU A 57 0.01 -5.01 6.59
C LEU A 57 0.19 -6.14 7.62
N HIS A 58 0.77 -7.28 7.21
CA HIS A 58 1.13 -8.35 8.17
C HIS A 58 2.29 -7.96 9.08
N ARG A 59 3.24 -7.15 8.57
CA ARG A 59 4.30 -6.59 9.41
C ARG A 59 3.73 -5.67 10.49
N GLN A 60 2.72 -4.86 10.16
CA GLN A 60 1.98 -4.02 11.10
C GLN A 60 1.18 -4.83 12.13
N GLU A 61 0.58 -5.95 11.71
CA GLU A 61 -0.13 -6.89 12.59
C GLU A 61 0.82 -7.66 13.53
N GLY A 62 2.10 -7.79 13.15
CA GLY A 62 3.11 -8.56 13.88
C GLY A 62 3.28 -10.00 13.38
N ASP A 63 2.59 -10.39 12.31
CA ASP A 63 2.76 -11.68 11.65
C ASP A 63 3.93 -11.66 10.65
N LEU A 64 5.14 -11.76 11.20
CA LEU A 64 6.35 -11.70 10.40
C LEU A 64 6.51 -12.89 9.44
N HIS A 65 5.92 -14.05 9.74
CA HIS A 65 6.02 -15.21 8.85
C HIS A 65 5.20 -14.99 7.58
N ASN A 66 3.95 -14.53 7.73
CA ASN A 66 3.13 -14.18 6.57
C ASN A 66 3.67 -12.95 5.85
N ALA A 67 4.18 -11.95 6.57
CA ALA A 67 4.85 -10.80 5.93
C ALA A 67 5.94 -11.26 4.94
N ARG A 68 6.83 -12.18 5.36
CA ARG A 68 7.88 -12.73 4.49
C ARG A 68 7.35 -13.44 3.25
N TYR A 69 6.29 -14.24 3.41
CA TYR A 69 5.64 -14.90 2.28
C TYR A 69 5.17 -13.87 1.23
N TRP A 70 4.56 -12.77 1.69
CA TRP A 70 4.05 -11.74 0.80
C TRP A 70 5.15 -10.85 0.20
N TYR A 71 6.24 -10.55 0.93
CA TYR A 71 7.43 -9.91 0.34
C TYR A 71 8.02 -10.75 -0.79
N HIS A 72 8.14 -12.07 -0.57
CA HIS A 72 8.60 -12.98 -1.62
C HIS A 72 7.67 -12.95 -2.84
N ARG A 73 6.35 -12.99 -2.61
CA ARG A 73 5.34 -12.94 -3.69
C ARG A 73 5.34 -11.60 -4.45
N SER A 74 5.67 -10.49 -3.79
CA SER A 74 5.79 -9.18 -4.43
C SER A 74 7.12 -8.95 -5.12
N SER A 75 8.10 -9.86 -4.94
CA SER A 75 9.49 -9.69 -5.37
C SER A 75 10.16 -8.43 -4.79
N GLN A 76 9.70 -7.98 -3.62
CA GLN A 76 10.29 -6.84 -2.90
C GLN A 76 11.07 -7.35 -1.69
N PRO A 77 12.18 -6.70 -1.33
CA PRO A 77 12.89 -7.03 -0.10
C PRO A 77 12.05 -6.68 1.14
N GLU A 78 12.30 -7.39 2.24
CA GLU A 78 11.80 -6.97 3.55
C GLU A 78 12.31 -5.56 3.87
N PHE A 79 11.42 -4.67 4.30
CA PHE A 79 11.81 -3.31 4.63
C PHE A 79 12.49 -3.25 6.00
N ILE A 80 13.59 -2.50 6.08
CA ILE A 80 14.36 -2.30 7.32
C ILE A 80 14.05 -0.89 7.83
N GLY A 81 13.38 -0.80 8.97
CA GLY A 81 13.04 0.47 9.62
C GLY A 81 11.62 0.49 10.18
N GLU A 82 11.12 1.68 10.47
CA GLU A 82 9.80 1.88 11.09
C GLU A 82 8.64 1.64 10.10
N LEU A 83 7.46 1.25 10.62
CA LEU A 83 6.27 1.00 9.78
C LEU A 83 5.86 2.24 8.97
N ASN A 84 5.92 3.43 9.58
CA ASN A 84 5.60 4.67 8.87
C ASN A 84 6.55 4.93 7.70
N GLN A 85 7.84 4.60 7.85
CA GLN A 85 8.83 4.76 6.77
C GLN A 85 8.57 3.78 5.63
N GLU A 86 8.19 2.54 5.96
CA GLU A 86 7.78 1.57 4.95
C GLU A 86 6.54 2.04 4.19
N TRP A 87 5.49 2.47 4.89
CA TRP A 87 4.26 2.98 4.28
C TRP A 87 4.57 4.12 3.29
N GLU A 88 5.40 5.09 3.69
CA GLU A 88 5.81 6.21 2.84
C GLU A 88 6.61 5.75 1.62
N HIS A 89 7.51 4.79 1.80
CA HIS A 89 8.33 4.22 0.74
C HIS A 89 7.49 3.52 -0.32
N ILE A 90 6.60 2.60 0.09
CA ILE A 90 5.70 1.87 -0.80
C ILE A 90 4.81 2.88 -1.54
N THR A 91 4.16 3.78 -0.79
CA THR A 91 3.26 4.79 -1.36
C THR A 91 3.95 5.63 -2.43
N SER A 92 5.15 6.14 -2.14
CA SER A 92 5.91 6.98 -3.08
C SER A 92 6.20 6.26 -4.41
N LEU A 93 6.63 5.00 -4.33
CA LEU A 93 6.98 4.22 -5.52
C LEU A 93 5.75 3.82 -6.35
N LEU A 94 4.65 3.43 -5.70
CA LEU A 94 3.40 3.13 -6.38
C LEU A 94 2.80 4.37 -7.06
N LEU A 95 2.85 5.53 -6.41
CA LEU A 95 2.42 6.79 -7.02
C LEU A 95 3.28 7.18 -8.22
N LYS A 96 4.60 7.00 -8.13
CA LYS A 96 5.51 7.22 -9.25
C LYS A 96 5.15 6.31 -10.43
N LYS A 97 4.91 5.01 -10.18
CA LYS A 97 4.50 4.03 -11.19
C LYS A 97 3.22 4.47 -11.91
N VAL A 98 2.18 4.86 -11.16
CA VAL A 98 0.91 5.35 -11.72
C VAL A 98 1.13 6.57 -12.61
N ASN A 99 1.92 7.55 -12.17
CA ASN A 99 2.18 8.76 -12.96
C ASN A 99 2.88 8.44 -14.30
N THR A 100 3.77 7.45 -14.33
CA THR A 100 4.46 7.04 -15.56
C THR A 100 3.55 6.29 -16.52
N THR A 101 2.60 5.47 -16.01
CA THR A 101 1.67 4.70 -16.85
C THR A 101 0.66 5.58 -17.59
N HIS A 102 0.34 6.78 -17.08
CA HIS A 102 -0.63 7.69 -17.70
C HIS A 102 0.03 8.75 -18.61
N GLY A 103 1.35 8.66 -18.83
CA GLY A 103 2.14 9.60 -19.63
C GLY A 103 2.44 9.17 -21.07
N CYS A 104 1.79 8.11 -21.57
CA CYS A 104 1.93 7.60 -22.94
C CYS A 104 0.62 7.74 -23.73
#